data_AF-A0A4R6LV60-F1
#
_entry.id   AF-A0A4R6LV60-F1
#
_cell.length_a   1.000
_cell.length_b   1.000
_cell.length_c   1.000
_cell.angle_alpha   90.00
_cell.angle_beta   90.00
_cell.angle_gamma   90.00
#
_symmetry.space_group_name_H-M   'P 1'
#
loop_
_entity.id
_entity.type
_entity.pdbx_description
1 polymer ?
#
loop_
_entity_poly.entity_id
_entity_poly.type
_entity_poly.pdbx_seq_one_letter_code
_entity_poly.pdbx_strand_id
1 'polypeptide(L)'
;MPQTTVSKVRSIASHLSKLSDQSIELYIEDAVLELEDWEYDDKYQEKMERYMAAHFATLDHPKAISEAVKGLGSKDYANKTGTEGLEITEYGKELLRIMKKSQGPTFMVFS
;
A
#
# COMPACT_ATOMS: atom_id res chain seq x y z
N MET A 1 10.45 0.28 -15.98
CA MET A 1 9.89 -1.09 -15.92
C MET A 1 9.68 -1.44 -14.46
N PRO A 2 8.54 -2.02 -14.08
CA PRO A 2 8.30 -2.41 -12.69
C PRO A 2 9.34 -3.43 -12.23
N GLN A 3 9.92 -3.21 -11.05
CA GLN A 3 10.81 -4.19 -10.40
C GLN A 3 10.03 -5.21 -9.57
N THR A 4 8.76 -4.92 -9.27
CA THR A 4 7.86 -5.84 -8.60
C THR A 4 7.04 -6.71 -9.57
N THR A 5 6.42 -7.76 -9.05
CA THR A 5 5.57 -8.68 -9.84
C THR A 5 4.27 -8.95 -9.10
N VAL A 6 3.23 -9.34 -9.85
CA VAL A 6 1.91 -9.69 -9.31
C VAL A 6 2.01 -10.70 -8.16
N SER A 7 2.87 -11.72 -8.30
CA SER A 7 3.07 -12.74 -7.26
C SER A 7 3.59 -12.15 -5.95
N LYS A 8 4.44 -11.12 -5.99
CA LYS A 8 4.99 -10.48 -4.79
C LYS A 8 3.97 -9.56 -4.13
N VAL A 9 3.14 -8.87 -4.89
CA VAL A 9 2.04 -8.06 -4.34
C VAL A 9 1.04 -8.98 -3.63
N ARG A 10 0.66 -10.09 -4.26
CA ARG A 10 -0.22 -11.11 -3.66
C ARG A 10 0.35 -11.73 -2.39
N SER A 11 1.68 -11.88 -2.28
CA SER A 11 2.29 -12.49 -1.10
C SER A 11 2.21 -11.60 0.14
N ILE A 12 2.21 -10.27 -0.01
CA ILE A 12 2.04 -9.33 1.10
C ILE A 12 0.57 -9.00 1.39
N ALA A 13 -0.31 -9.20 0.41
CA ALA A 13 -1.72 -8.83 0.47
C ALA A 13 -2.60 -10.00 0.04
N SER A 14 -2.74 -10.99 0.94
CA SER A 14 -3.46 -12.23 0.68
C SER A 14 -4.95 -12.03 0.39
N HIS A 15 -5.56 -10.94 0.87
CA HIS A 15 -6.95 -10.58 0.56
C HIS A 15 -7.15 -10.18 -0.90
N LEU A 16 -6.08 -9.77 -1.60
CA LEU A 16 -6.09 -9.45 -3.03
C LEU A 16 -5.96 -10.69 -3.92
N SER A 17 -5.86 -11.89 -3.33
CA SER A 17 -5.76 -13.15 -4.07
C SER A 17 -6.92 -13.41 -5.04
N LYS A 18 -8.06 -12.75 -4.84
CA LYS A 18 -9.25 -12.88 -5.70
C LYS A 18 -9.24 -11.93 -6.90
N LEU A 19 -8.31 -10.97 -6.96
CA LEU A 19 -8.19 -10.06 -8.09
C LEU A 19 -7.59 -10.75 -9.31
N SER A 20 -7.88 -10.22 -10.49
CA SER A 20 -7.24 -10.67 -11.73
C SER A 20 -5.78 -10.23 -11.76
N ASP A 21 -4.93 -10.99 -12.46
CA ASP A 21 -3.53 -10.59 -12.64
C ASP A 21 -3.42 -9.24 -13.34
N GLN A 22 -4.28 -9.00 -14.34
CA GLN A 22 -4.36 -7.72 -15.06
C GLN A 22 -4.66 -6.54 -14.14
N SER A 23 -5.58 -6.70 -13.18
CA SER A 23 -5.88 -5.65 -12.20
C SER A 23 -4.67 -5.33 -11.33
N ILE A 24 -3.91 -6.35 -10.92
CA ILE A 24 -2.71 -6.13 -10.10
C ILE A 24 -1.58 -5.53 -10.93
N GLU A 25 -1.46 -5.88 -12.21
CA GLU A 25 -0.52 -5.23 -13.14
C GLU A 25 -0.81 -3.74 -13.28
N LEU A 26 -2.07 -3.34 -13.44
CA LEU A 26 -2.46 -1.93 -13.48
C LEU A 26 -2.06 -1.19 -12.19
N TYR A 27 -2.31 -1.78 -11.02
CA TYR A 27 -1.89 -1.18 -9.76
C TYR A 27 -0.37 -1.07 -9.61
N ILE A 28 0.40 -1.97 -10.23
CA ILE A 28 1.86 -1.90 -10.28
C ILE A 28 2.30 -0.76 -11.21
N GLU A 29 1.66 -0.60 -12.37
CA GLU A 29 1.96 0.48 -13.31
C GLU A 29 1.67 1.85 -12.68
N ASP A 30 0.50 2.02 -12.05
CA ASP A 30 0.15 3.24 -11.33
C ASP A 30 1.12 3.52 -10.17
N ALA A 31 1.55 2.48 -9.45
CA ALA A 31 2.53 2.60 -8.38
C ALA A 31 3.89 3.07 -8.88
N VAL A 32 4.34 2.61 -10.06
CA VAL A 32 5.59 3.07 -10.66
C VAL A 32 5.48 4.55 -11.02
N LEU A 33 4.40 4.97 -11.66
CA LEU A 33 4.18 6.37 -12.05
C LEU A 33 4.17 7.31 -10.84
N GLU A 34 3.50 6.95 -9.76
CA GLU A 34 3.46 7.78 -8.54
C GLU A 34 4.79 7.83 -7.80
N LEU A 35 5.60 6.78 -7.91
CA LEU A 35 6.94 6.74 -7.31
C LEU A 35 7.98 7.46 -8.18
N GLU A 36 7.76 7.66 -9.48
CA GLU A 36 8.69 8.42 -10.32
C GLU A 36 8.87 9.87 -9.85
N ASP A 37 7.83 10.46 -9.25
CA ASP A 37 7.88 11.82 -8.70
C ASP A 37 8.65 11.91 -7.36
N TRP A 38 9.11 10.78 -6.80
CA TRP A 38 9.61 10.68 -5.44
C TRP A 38 11.11 10.41 -5.41
N GLU A 39 11.85 11.17 -4.58
CA GLU A 39 13.27 10.90 -4.35
C GLU A 39 13.46 9.78 -3.31
N TYR A 40 13.95 8.63 -3.76
CA TYR A 40 14.34 7.51 -2.90
C TYR A 40 15.56 6.75 -3.43
N ASP A 41 16.19 5.97 -2.55
CA ASP A 41 17.28 5.05 -2.92
C ASP A 41 16.72 3.85 -3.71
N ASP A 42 17.31 3.57 -4.88
CA ASP A 42 16.98 2.45 -5.77
C ASP A 42 16.90 1.10 -5.03
N LYS A 43 17.67 0.94 -3.96
CA LYS A 43 17.62 -0.25 -3.08
C LYS A 43 16.22 -0.52 -2.52
N TYR A 44 15.40 0.52 -2.35
CA TYR A 44 14.05 0.43 -1.84
C TYR A 44 12.97 0.45 -2.92
N GLN A 45 13.33 0.70 -4.18
CA GLN A 45 12.38 0.86 -5.29
C GLN A 45 11.39 -0.32 -5.39
N GLU A 46 11.88 -1.55 -5.50
CA GLU A 46 11.02 -2.74 -5.60
C GLU A 46 10.06 -2.87 -4.41
N LYS A 47 10.55 -2.51 -3.22
CA LYS A 47 9.78 -2.59 -1.99
C LYS A 47 8.68 -1.53 -1.99
N MET A 48 9.02 -0.30 -2.36
CA MET A 48 8.06 0.80 -2.46
C MET A 48 6.98 0.51 -3.49
N GLU A 49 7.35 0.10 -4.71
CA GLU A 49 6.40 -0.28 -5.76
C GLU A 49 5.42 -1.35 -5.27
N ARG A 50 5.94 -2.38 -4.57
CA ARG A 50 5.12 -3.46 -4.02
C ARG A 50 4.13 -2.97 -2.96
N TYR A 51 4.55 -2.12 -2.04
CA TYR A 51 3.67 -1.58 -0.99
C TYR A 51 2.67 -0.56 -1.54
N MET A 52 3.07 0.24 -2.53
CA MET A 52 2.20 1.21 -3.20
C MET A 52 1.11 0.49 -4.01
N ALA A 53 1.47 -0.52 -4.79
CA ALA A 53 0.50 -1.33 -5.53
C ALA A 53 -0.49 -2.03 -4.59
N ALA A 54 0.00 -2.60 -3.47
CA ALA A 54 -0.88 -3.19 -2.45
C ALA A 54 -1.77 -2.14 -1.76
N HIS A 55 -1.29 -0.91 -1.58
CA HIS A 55 -2.08 0.20 -1.05
C HIS A 55 -3.24 0.53 -1.99
N PHE A 56 -2.99 0.80 -3.27
CA PHE A 56 -4.03 1.08 -4.26
C PHE A 56 -5.04 -0.05 -4.39
N ALA A 57 -4.56 -1.28 -4.53
CA ALA A 57 -5.44 -2.43 -4.62
C ALA A 57 -6.29 -2.64 -3.35
N THR A 58 -5.77 -2.27 -2.18
CA THR A 58 -6.53 -2.34 -0.92
C THR A 58 -7.51 -1.17 -0.76
N LEU A 59 -7.26 -0.02 -1.38
CA LEU A 59 -8.23 1.07 -1.41
C LEU A 59 -9.44 0.71 -2.28
N ASP A 60 -9.22 0.10 -3.44
CA ASP A 60 -10.29 -0.35 -4.32
C ASP A 60 -11.00 -1.61 -3.77
N HIS A 61 -10.23 -2.51 -3.14
CA HIS A 61 -10.74 -3.73 -2.52
C HIS A 61 -10.40 -3.81 -1.03
N PRO A 62 -11.11 -3.03 -0.20
CA PRO A 62 -10.84 -3.00 1.23
C PRO A 62 -11.10 -4.35 1.89
N LYS A 63 -10.18 -4.72 2.78
CA LYS A 63 -10.32 -5.91 3.61
C LYS A 63 -11.55 -5.76 4.51
N ALA A 64 -12.43 -6.76 4.52
CA ALA A 64 -13.51 -6.82 5.49
C ALA A 64 -12.91 -7.08 6.88
N ILE A 65 -13.10 -6.14 7.82
CA ILE A 65 -12.50 -6.19 9.17
C ILE A 65 -13.44 -6.84 10.20
N SER A 66 -14.73 -6.96 9.88
CA SER A 66 -15.70 -7.72 10.67
C SER A 66 -16.69 -8.47 9.77
N GLU A 67 -16.61 -9.80 9.75
CA GLU A 67 -17.82 -10.62 9.56
C GLU A 67 -18.61 -10.52 10.86
N ALA A 68 -19.50 -9.53 10.96
CA ALA A 68 -20.49 -9.51 12.02
C ALA A 68 -21.35 -10.77 11.91
N VAL A 69 -21.31 -11.57 12.97
CA VAL A 69 -22.11 -12.76 13.19
C VAL A 69 -23.57 -12.49 12.82
N LYS A 70 -24.11 -13.29 11.89
CA LYS A 70 -25.52 -13.46 11.52
C LYS A 70 -26.51 -12.52 12.23
N GLY A 71 -27.09 -11.56 11.50
CA GLY A 71 -28.44 -11.10 11.85
C GLY A 71 -28.89 -9.75 11.29
N LEU A 72 -28.07 -8.70 11.33
CA LEU A 72 -28.53 -7.34 11.03
C LEU A 72 -27.41 -6.57 10.32
N GLY A 73 -27.73 -6.07 9.12
CA GLY A 73 -26.76 -5.51 8.20
C GLY A 73 -26.15 -4.18 8.65
N SER A 74 -24.85 -4.16 8.84
CA SER A 74 -23.98 -3.05 8.46
C SER A 74 -22.59 -3.62 8.16
N LYS A 75 -22.01 -3.25 7.01
CA LYS A 75 -20.61 -3.54 6.70
C LYS A 75 -19.81 -2.37 7.26
N ASP A 76 -19.23 -2.54 8.44
CA ASP A 76 -18.34 -1.53 9.00
C ASP A 76 -16.95 -1.72 8.40
N TYR A 77 -16.65 -0.89 7.40
CA TYR A 77 -15.29 -0.71 6.91
C TYR A 77 -14.55 0.15 7.92
N ALA A 78 -13.33 -0.22 8.32
CA ALA A 78 -12.58 0.51 9.33
C ALA A 78 -12.03 1.85 8.80
N ASN A 79 -12.90 2.77 8.41
CA ASN A 79 -12.59 4.18 8.34
C ASN A 79 -13.04 4.83 9.66
N LYS A 80 -12.41 4.44 10.76
CA LYS A 80 -12.51 5.18 12.03
C LYS A 80 -11.52 6.34 11.98
N THR A 81 -12.04 7.49 11.58
CA THR A 81 -11.62 8.83 12.02
C THR A 81 -10.22 9.30 11.60
N GLY A 82 -10.17 10.19 10.60
CA GLY A 82 -9.08 11.19 10.45
C GLY A 82 -7.76 10.75 9.83
N THR A 83 -7.70 9.57 9.18
CA THR A 83 -6.51 9.12 8.45
C THR A 83 -6.72 9.34 6.95
N GLU A 84 -5.92 10.21 6.33
CA GLU A 84 -5.97 10.56 4.91
C GLU A 84 -4.70 10.10 4.18
N GLY A 85 -4.81 9.84 2.88
CA GLY A 85 -3.69 9.44 2.04
C GLY A 85 -3.08 8.09 2.40
N LEU A 86 -1.75 8.02 2.45
CA LEU A 86 -1.02 6.76 2.65
C LEU A 86 -1.25 6.10 4.02
N GLU A 87 -1.75 6.83 5.00
CA GLU A 87 -2.01 6.26 6.33
C GLU A 87 -3.30 5.44 6.40
N ILE A 88 -4.08 5.39 5.32
CA ILE A 88 -5.36 4.65 5.26
C ILE A 88 -5.13 3.14 5.35
N THR A 89 -4.07 2.61 4.74
CA THR A 89 -3.80 1.17 4.73
C THR A 89 -2.49 0.84 5.42
N GLU A 90 -2.38 -0.39 5.94
CA GLU A 90 -1.14 -0.91 6.53
C GLU A 90 0.04 -0.85 5.55
N TYR A 91 -0.25 -1.01 4.25
CA TYR A 91 0.74 -0.95 3.18
C TYR A 91 1.27 0.47 2.96
N GLY A 92 0.41 1.47 2.96
CA GLY A 92 0.85 2.86 2.84
C GLY A 92 1.61 3.34 4.07
N LYS A 93 1.28 2.85 5.28
CA LYS A 93 2.09 3.09 6.49
C LYS A 93 3.48 2.50 6.39
N GLU A 94 3.62 1.27 5.87
CA GLU A 94 4.94 0.67 5.64
C GLU A 94 5.71 1.40 4.53
N LEU A 95 5.04 1.90 3.49
CA LEU A 95 5.64 2.75 2.47
C LEU A 95 6.25 4.02 3.10
N LEU A 96 5.48 4.75 3.92
CA LEU A 96 5.95 5.92 4.66
C LEU A 96 7.15 5.60 5.57
N ARG A 97 7.15 4.43 6.22
CA ARG A 97 8.27 3.97 7.04
C ARG A 97 9.53 3.73 6.20
N ILE A 98 9.39 3.17 5.00
CA ILE A 98 10.50 2.92 4.08
C ILE A 98 11.04 4.25 3.53
N MET A 99 10.17 5.19 3.16
CA MET A 99 10.59 6.53 2.74
C MET A 99 11.41 7.25 3.82
N LYS A 100 10.92 7.26 5.06
CA LYS A 100 11.66 7.84 6.19
C LYS A 100 13.02 7.19 6.38
N LYS A 101 13.15 5.92 6.00
CA LYS A 101 14.42 5.19 6.04
C LYS A 101 15.32 5.51 4.84
N SER A 102 14.76 5.70 3.65
CA SER A 102 15.52 6.04 2.44
C SER A 102 16.08 7.46 2.49
N GLN A 103 15.38 8.40 3.13
CA GLN A 103 15.83 9.78 3.34
C GLN A 103 16.90 9.92 4.45
N GLY A 104 17.35 8.81 5.04
CA GLY A 104 18.34 8.80 6.14
C GLY A 104 17.76 9.28 7.48
N PRO A 105 18.52 9.15 8.58
CA PRO A 105 18.09 9.73 9.85
C PRO A 105 18.00 11.25 9.66
N THR A 106 16.79 11.79 9.75
CA THR A 106 16.58 13.23 9.92
C THR A 106 17.25 13.63 11.24
N PHE A 107 18.53 14.01 11.18
CA PHE A 107 19.16 14.77 12.24
C PHE A 107 18.43 16.12 12.23
N MET A 108 17.34 16.22 12.99
CA MET A 108 16.82 17.52 13.41
C MET A 108 17.89 18.13 14.28
N VAL A 109 18.82 18.84 13.66
CA VAL A 109 19.69 19.77 14.37
C VAL A 109 18.76 20.90 14.79
N PHE A 110 18.24 20.81 16.01
CA PHE A 110 17.64 21.95 16.68
C PHE A 110 18.75 22.99 16.86
N SER A 111 18.73 24.04 16.05
CA SER A 111 19.51 25.27 16.23
C SER A 111 18.68 26.32 16.94
#